data_AF-A0A3B8QY02-F1
#
_entry.id   AF-A0A3B8QY02-F1
#
_cell.length_a   1.000
_cell.length_b   1.000
_cell.length_c   1.000
_cell.angle_alpha   90.00
_cell.angle_beta   90.00
_cell.angle_gamma   90.00
#
_symmetry.space_group_name_H-M   'P 1'
#
loop_
_entity.id
_entity.type
_entity.pdbx_description
1 polymer ?
#
loop_
_entity_poly.entity_id
_entity_poly.type
_entity_poly.pdbx_seq_one_letter_code
_entity_poly.pdbx_strand_id
1 'polypeptide(L)'
;MPPDFARPKTSYRKLHVFRKAEAIYDLTYYFLQGHIAKTDRTYDPMLQAARSGKQNIVEGRSDAATSAEIEIKLFGVARGSLSRC
;
A
#
# COMPACT_ATOMS: atom_id res chain seq x y z
N MET A 1 16.98 -10.45 -19.52
CA MET A 1 16.39 -9.89 -18.28
C MET A 1 14.87 -10.05 -18.39
N PRO A 2 14.18 -10.64 -17.41
CA PRO A 2 12.74 -10.50 -17.34
C PRO A 2 12.41 -9.00 -17.21
N PRO A 3 11.31 -8.52 -17.80
CA PRO A 3 10.94 -7.12 -17.69
C PRO A 3 10.74 -6.75 -16.21
N ASP A 4 11.01 -5.49 -15.86
CA ASP A 4 10.98 -5.01 -14.47
C ASP A 4 9.63 -5.27 -13.76
N PHE A 5 8.54 -5.38 -14.53
CA PHE A 5 7.18 -5.71 -14.06
C PHE A 5 6.98 -7.17 -13.64
N ALA A 6 7.84 -8.10 -14.06
CA ALA A 6 7.74 -9.53 -13.76
C ALA A 6 8.45 -9.96 -12.47
N ARG A 7 9.03 -9.03 -11.70
CA ARG A 7 9.69 -9.36 -10.43
C ARG A 7 8.66 -9.67 -9.33
N PRO A 8 8.81 -10.77 -8.56
CA PRO A 8 7.90 -11.09 -7.46
C PRO A 8 7.84 -9.93 -6.46
N LYS A 9 6.65 -9.35 -6.28
CA LYS A 9 6.48 -8.19 -5.39
C LYS A 9 6.57 -8.67 -3.94
N THR A 10 7.59 -8.19 -3.23
CA THR A 10 7.77 -8.43 -1.80
C THR A 10 6.54 -7.96 -0.99
N SER A 11 6.21 -8.67 0.10
CA SER A 11 5.12 -8.30 1.02
C SER A 11 5.16 -6.81 1.41
N TYR A 12 4.00 -6.16 1.45
CA TYR A 12 3.86 -4.74 1.84
C TYR A 12 4.47 -4.46 3.22
N ARG A 13 4.51 -5.47 4.11
CA ARG A 13 5.12 -5.39 5.44
C ARG A 13 6.62 -5.11 5.42
N LYS A 14 7.29 -5.43 4.30
CA LYS A 14 8.72 -5.16 4.11
C LYS A 14 8.98 -3.75 3.56
N LEU A 15 7.95 -2.98 3.20
CA LEU A 15 8.12 -1.62 2.70
C LEU A 15 8.57 -0.70 3.84
N HIS A 16 9.67 0.03 3.64
CA HIS A 16 10.14 1.04 4.60
C HIS A 16 9.05 2.07 4.90
N VAL A 17 8.26 2.46 3.90
CA VAL A 17 7.14 3.39 4.06
C VAL A 17 6.04 2.81 4.95
N PHE A 18 5.70 1.52 4.79
CA PHE A 18 4.71 0.86 5.65
C PHE A 18 5.16 0.81 7.12
N ARG A 19 6.43 0.47 7.37
CA ARG A 19 7.00 0.45 8.73
C ARG A 19 7.01 1.84 9.37
N LYS A 20 7.29 2.89 8.59
CA LYS A 20 7.19 4.28 9.07
C LYS A 20 5.74 4.68 9.39
N ALA A 21 4.79 4.29 8.54
CA ALA A 21 3.37 4.55 8.79
C ALA A 21 2.85 3.81 10.03
N GLU A 22 3.35 2.60 10.30
CA GLU A 22 3.09 1.86 11.55
C GLU A 22 3.58 2.63 12.78
N ALA A 23 4.83 3.10 12.77
CA ALA A 23 5.37 3.92 13.85
C ALA A 23 4.58 5.22 14.07
N ILE A 24 4.17 5.91 12.99
CA ILE A 24 3.33 7.13 13.10
C ILE A 24 1.98 6.82 13.74
N TYR A 25 1.36 5.69 13.39
CA TYR A 25 0.12 5.25 14.02
C TYR A 25 0.30 5.01 15.52
N ASP A 26 1.33 4.27 15.91
CA ASP A 26 1.60 3.96 17.31
C ASP A 26 1.85 5.25 18.10
N LEU A 27 2.70 6.15 17.59
CA LEU A 27 2.96 7.45 18.21
C LEU A 27 1.69 8.28 18.37
N THR A 28 0.84 8.33 17.34
CA THR A 28 -0.43 9.06 17.39
C THR A 28 -1.37 8.44 18.42
N TYR A 29 -1.46 7.11 18.47
CA TYR A 29 -2.30 6.41 19.43
C TYR A 29 -1.84 6.68 20.88
N TYR A 30 -0.54 6.59 21.16
CA TYR A 30 0.02 6.91 22.47
C TYR A 30 -0.17 8.37 22.85
N PHE A 31 0.05 9.29 21.91
CA PHE A 31 -0.20 10.72 22.13
C PHE A 31 -1.66 10.96 22.53
N LEU A 32 -2.60 10.39 21.76
CA LEU A 32 -4.03 10.50 22.02
C LEU A 32 -4.43 9.90 23.38
N GLN A 33 -3.87 8.75 23.81
CA GLN A 33 -4.20 8.17 25.11
C GLN A 33 -3.77 9.07 26.30
N GLY A 34 -2.65 9.79 26.17
CA GLY A 34 -2.08 10.57 27.28
C GLY A 34 -2.46 12.05 27.31
N HIS A 35 -2.80 12.63 26.16
CA HIS A 35 -2.87 14.10 26.01
C HIS A 35 -4.21 14.63 25.51
N ILE A 36 -5.06 13.77 24.93
CA ILE A 36 -6.34 14.19 24.37
C ILE A 36 -7.45 13.34 25.01
N ALA A 37 -8.42 13.98 25.64
CA ALA A 37 -9.57 13.26 26.16
C ALA A 37 -10.35 12.60 25.01
N LYS A 38 -10.87 11.39 25.20
CA LYS A 38 -11.69 10.70 24.18
C LYS A 38 -12.97 11.45 23.81
N THR A 39 -13.42 12.36 24.67
CA THR A 39 -14.57 13.25 24.42
C THR A 39 -14.20 14.46 23.57
N ASP A 40 -12.91 14.71 23.36
CA ASP A 40 -12.46 15.79 22.51
C ASP A 40 -12.78 15.48 21.05
N ARG A 41 -13.37 16.46 20.36
CA ARG A 41 -13.79 16.35 18.96
C ARG A 41 -12.63 16.01 18.00
N THR A 42 -11.38 16.28 18.40
CA THR A 42 -10.18 16.01 17.60
C THR A 42 -9.70 14.57 17.71
N TYR A 43 -10.10 13.82 18.75
CA TYR A 43 -9.59 12.48 19.02
C TYR A 43 -9.86 11.50 17.88
N ASP A 44 -11.14 11.36 17.48
CA ASP A 44 -11.54 10.39 16.46
C ASP A 44 -10.99 10.72 15.06
N PRO A 45 -11.02 11.98 14.58
CA PRO A 45 -10.38 12.35 13.32
C PRO A 45 -8.88 12.04 13.29
N MET A 46 -8.15 12.33 14.37
CA MET A 46 -6.71 12.05 14.44
C MET A 46 -6.41 10.55 14.41
N LEU A 47 -7.17 9.76 15.17
CA LEU A 47 -7.02 8.31 15.18
C LEU A 47 -7.34 7.70 13.80
N GLN A 48 -8.39 8.19 13.14
CA GLN A 48 -8.77 7.72 11.81
C GLN A 48 -7.74 8.09 10.74
N ALA A 49 -7.21 9.31 10.76
CA ALA A 49 -6.16 9.73 9.84
C ALA A 49 -4.92 8.83 9.96
N ALA A 50 -4.51 8.51 11.18
CA ALA A 50 -3.40 7.60 11.44
C ALA A 50 -3.66 6.17 10.93
N ARG A 51 -4.91 5.67 11.01
CA ARG A 51 -5.31 4.37 10.45
C ARG A 51 -5.29 4.37 8.93
N SER A 52 -5.92 5.38 8.32
CA SER A 52 -6.02 5.52 6.87
C SER A 52 -4.64 5.59 6.20
N GLY A 53 -3.66 6.26 6.83
CA GLY A 53 -2.30 6.32 6.29
C GLY A 53 -1.66 4.94 6.05
N LYS A 54 -1.91 3.95 6.92
CA LYS A 54 -1.41 2.58 6.74
C LYS A 54 -2.20 1.83 5.68
N GLN A 55 -3.51 2.04 5.64
CA GLN A 55 -4.43 1.36 4.73
C GLN A 55 -4.19 1.76 3.27
N ASN A 56 -3.97 3.06 3.00
CA ASN A 56 -3.66 3.56 1.66
C ASN A 56 -2.40 2.89 1.06
N ILE A 57 -1.41 2.55 1.90
CA ILE A 57 -0.19 1.86 1.46
C ILE A 57 -0.47 0.41 1.09
N VAL A 58 -1.37 -0.27 1.81
CA VAL A 58 -1.76 -1.66 1.54
C VAL A 58 -2.59 -1.74 0.25
N GLU A 59 -3.55 -0.84 0.09
CA GLU A 59 -4.42 -0.76 -1.09
C GLU A 59 -3.60 -0.44 -2.34
N GLY A 60 -2.80 0.65 -2.31
CA GLY A 60 -1.95 1.02 -3.45
C GLY A 60 -0.92 -0.05 -3.84
N ARG A 61 -0.44 -0.85 -2.87
CA ARG A 61 0.45 -1.98 -3.19
C ARG A 61 -0.29 -3.13 -3.86
N SER A 62 -1.53 -3.40 -3.43
CA SER A 62 -2.38 -4.43 -4.01
C SER A 62 -2.78 -4.07 -5.45
N ASP A 63 -3.19 -2.81 -5.67
CA ASP A 63 -3.52 -2.29 -7.00
C ASP A 63 -2.33 -2.39 -7.95
N ALA A 64 -1.14 -1.99 -7.49
CA ALA A 64 0.07 -2.12 -8.28
C ALA A 64 0.36 -3.58 -8.66
N ALA A 65 0.12 -4.54 -7.75
CA ALA A 65 0.30 -5.96 -8.06
C ALA A 65 -0.64 -6.44 -9.17
N THR A 66 -1.92 -6.09 -9.08
CA THR A 66 -2.93 -6.38 -10.09
C THR A 66 -2.58 -5.78 -11.45
N SER A 67 -2.16 -4.51 -11.51
CA SER A 67 -1.77 -3.85 -12.77
C SER A 67 -0.61 -4.58 -13.46
N ALA A 68 0.37 -5.06 -12.71
CA ALA A 68 1.50 -5.79 -13.27
C ALA A 68 1.10 -7.17 -13.82
N GLU A 69 0.19 -7.89 -13.16
CA GLU A 69 -0.36 -9.15 -13.70
C GLU A 69 -1.12 -8.93 -15.01
N ILE A 70 -1.89 -7.85 -15.10
CA ILE A 70 -2.61 -7.47 -16.32
C ILE A 70 -1.61 -7.13 -17.43
N GLU A 71 -0.58 -6.34 -17.14
CA GLU A 71 0.48 -5.98 -18.10
C GLU A 71 1.18 -7.22 -18.66
N ILE A 72 1.54 -8.20 -17.82
CA ILE A 72 2.15 -9.47 -18.24
C ILE A 72 1.20 -10.26 -19.17
N LYS A 73 -0.09 -10.33 -18.84
CA LYS A 73 -1.10 -11.02 -19.68
C LYS A 73 -1.22 -10.35 -21.05
N LEU A 74 -1.35 -9.01 -21.08
CA LEU A 74 -1.46 -8.25 -22.33
C LEU A 74 -0.20 -8.37 -23.19
N PHE A 75 0.99 -8.35 -22.58
CA PHE A 75 2.24 -8.58 -23.28
C PHE A 75 2.28 -9.98 -23.93
N GLY A 76 1.81 -11.01 -23.22
CA GLY A 76 1.67 -12.35 -23.76
C GLY A 76 0.75 -12.41 -24.99
N VAL A 77 -0.42 -11.77 -24.90
CA VAL A 77 -1.37 -11.64 -26.03
C VAL A 77 -0.72 -10.94 -27.22
N ALA A 78 -0.07 -9.79 -26.99
CA ALA A 78 0.59 -9.01 -28.04
C ALA A 78 1.68 -9.81 -28.77
N ARG A 79 2.51 -10.57 -28.05
CA ARG A 79 3.51 -11.46 -28.68
C ARG A 79 2.88 -12.59 -29.50
N GLY A 80 1.79 -13.18 -29.01
CA GLY A 80 1.05 -14.20 -29.74
C GLY A 80 0.48 -13.65 -31.06
N SER A 81 -0.08 -12.44 -31.03
CA SER A 81 -0.56 -11.76 -32.24
C SER A 81 0.58 -11.46 -33.22
N LEU A 82 1.73 -11.00 -32.73
CA LEU A 82 2.90 -10.73 -33.59
C LEU A 82 3.42 -11.99 -34.29
N SER A 83 3.34 -13.16 -33.66
CA SER A 83 3.73 -14.44 -34.28
C SER A 83 2.77 -14.95 -35.35
N ARG A 84 1.60 -14.33 -35.50
CA ARG A 84 0.59 -14.68 -36.52
C ARG A 84 0.57 -13.71 -37.72
N CYS A 85 1.42 -12.69 -37.74
CA CYS A 85 1.74 -11.92 -38.93
C CYS A 85 2.94 -12.55 -39.64
#